data_AF-A0A538R8I0-F1
#
_entry.id   AF-A0A538R8I0-F1
#
_cell.length_a   1.000
_cell.length_b   1.000
_cell.length_c   1.000
_cell.angle_alpha   90.00
_cell.angle_beta   90.00
_cell.angle_gamma   90.00
#
_symmetry.space_group_name_H-M   'P 1'
#
loop_
_entity.id
_entity.type
_entity.pdbx_description
1 polymer ?
#
loop_
_entity_poly.entity_id
_entity_poly.type
_entity_poly.pdbx_seq_one_letter_code
_entity_poly.pdbx_strand_id
1 'polypeptide(L)'
;MSVSRPIDVSWRRALSLHAGALAAVLCLAAPTADAQNPAGPIANPFEGRADVIDEGRSLFNQYCAHCHGTNAHQGERPRDLRRLKLRYGSQAPRIFYEAVSNGRLEKGMPVWKSVLGEDMLWRIFTFLETVQTPP
;
A
#
# COMPACT_ATOMS: atom_id res chain seq x y z
N MET A 1 -7.20 1.95 -70.63
CA MET A 1 -8.10 2.88 -71.34
C MET A 1 -8.69 3.82 -70.32
N SER A 2 -8.38 5.10 -70.45
CA SER A 2 -8.93 6.22 -69.67
C SER A 2 -10.24 6.64 -70.33
N VAL A 3 -11.35 6.70 -69.60
CA VAL A 3 -12.54 7.56 -69.88
C VAL A 3 -13.32 7.66 -68.55
N SER A 4 -13.19 8.75 -67.80
CA SER A 4 -14.05 9.96 -67.78
C SER A 4 -15.42 9.78 -67.12
N ARG A 5 -15.64 10.58 -66.06
CA ARG A 5 -16.90 10.86 -65.34
C ARG A 5 -17.94 11.48 -66.30
N PRO A 6 -19.24 11.62 -65.93
CA PRO A 6 -19.59 12.86 -65.20
C PRO A 6 -20.89 12.85 -64.33
N ILE A 7 -21.00 13.91 -63.50
CA ILE A 7 -22.15 14.73 -63.01
C ILE A 7 -23.58 14.15 -62.93
N ASP A 8 -24.53 14.58 -62.09
CA ASP A 8 -24.77 15.51 -60.96
C ASP A 8 -26.28 15.27 -60.66
N VAL A 9 -26.79 15.59 -59.47
CA VAL A 9 -27.97 16.45 -59.26
C VAL A 9 -28.40 16.39 -57.81
N SER A 10 -28.24 17.57 -57.21
CA SER A 10 -28.76 18.04 -55.94
C SER A 10 -30.17 17.55 -55.56
N TRP A 11 -30.34 17.21 -54.28
CA TRP A 11 -31.61 17.40 -53.58
C TRP A 11 -31.39 18.25 -52.34
N ARG A 12 -31.74 19.52 -52.46
CA ARG A 12 -31.84 20.49 -51.37
C ARG A 12 -33.05 20.14 -50.50
N ARG A 13 -32.84 19.78 -49.23
CA ARG A 13 -33.78 19.95 -48.09
C ARG A 13 -32.96 19.83 -46.81
N ALA A 14 -33.13 20.54 -45.73
CA ALA A 14 -33.82 21.77 -45.38
C ALA A 14 -33.17 22.16 -44.05
N LEU A 15 -32.95 23.46 -43.83
CA LEU A 15 -32.45 23.98 -42.58
C LEU A 15 -33.40 23.57 -41.44
N SER A 16 -32.88 23.02 -40.36
CA SER A 16 -33.63 22.89 -39.11
C SER A 16 -32.71 23.20 -37.96
N LEU A 17 -32.73 24.48 -37.59
CA LEU A 17 -32.21 25.03 -36.35
C LEU A 17 -32.78 24.21 -35.18
N HIS A 18 -31.94 23.44 -34.51
CA HIS A 18 -32.24 23.00 -33.15
C HIS A 18 -31.21 23.68 -32.23
N ALA A 19 -31.61 24.87 -31.79
CA ALA A 19 -31.08 25.47 -30.58
C ALA A 19 -31.47 24.56 -29.41
N GLY A 20 -30.61 23.59 -29.09
CA GLY A 20 -30.71 22.74 -27.91
C GLY A 20 -29.68 23.18 -26.89
N ALA A 21 -30.14 23.79 -25.81
CA ALA A 21 -29.34 24.38 -24.75
C ALA A 21 -28.26 23.43 -24.19
N LEU A 22 -27.05 23.97 -24.00
CA LEU A 22 -25.99 23.40 -23.18
C LEU A 22 -26.48 23.26 -21.73
N ALA A 23 -26.99 22.09 -21.36
CA ALA A 23 -27.12 21.72 -19.95
C ALA A 23 -25.72 21.36 -19.43
N ALA A 24 -25.00 22.36 -18.92
CA ALA A 24 -23.81 22.13 -18.11
C ALA A 24 -24.23 21.45 -16.81
N VAL A 25 -24.22 20.11 -16.80
CA VAL A 25 -24.33 19.32 -15.58
C VAL A 25 -23.04 19.54 -14.81
N LEU A 26 -23.06 20.49 -13.88
CA LEU A 26 -22.02 20.65 -12.88
C LEU A 26 -22.13 19.48 -11.89
N CYS A 27 -21.58 18.33 -12.28
CA CYS A 27 -21.33 17.24 -11.34
C CYS A 27 -20.35 17.78 -10.30
N LEU A 28 -20.85 18.15 -9.11
CA LEU A 28 -20.01 18.23 -7.93
C LEU A 28 -19.45 16.83 -7.68
N ALA A 29 -18.22 16.59 -8.13
CA ALA A 29 -17.45 15.47 -7.67
C ALA A 29 -17.21 15.68 -6.17
N ALA A 30 -18.03 15.05 -5.33
CA ALA A 30 -17.67 14.84 -3.95
C ALA A 30 -16.32 14.10 -3.93
N PRO A 31 -15.42 14.40 -2.97
CA PRO A 31 -14.22 13.59 -2.81
C PRO A 31 -14.70 12.17 -2.54
N THR A 32 -14.46 11.25 -3.48
CA THR A 32 -14.57 9.83 -3.20
C THR A 32 -13.51 9.56 -2.13
N ALA A 33 -13.95 9.46 -0.87
CA ALA A 33 -13.17 8.80 0.15
C ALA A 33 -12.75 7.45 -0.46
N ASP A 34 -11.44 7.28 -0.58
CA ASP A 34 -10.76 6.15 -1.22
C ASP A 34 -11.47 4.84 -0.87
N ALA A 35 -12.28 4.32 -1.79
CA ALA A 35 -13.07 3.11 -1.61
C ALA A 35 -12.20 1.85 -1.84
N GLN A 36 -10.90 1.95 -1.56
CA GLN A 36 -9.90 0.91 -1.81
C GLN A 36 -9.31 0.29 -0.53
N ASN A 37 -9.81 0.59 0.67
CA ASN A 37 -9.38 -0.14 1.88
C ASN A 37 -10.51 -0.27 2.93
N PRO A 38 -11.19 -1.43 3.03
CA PRO A 38 -12.24 -1.65 4.03
C PRO A 38 -11.70 -1.90 5.45
N ALA A 39 -10.38 -1.98 5.64
CA ALA A 39 -9.76 -2.07 6.95
C ALA A 39 -9.29 -0.68 7.38
N GLY A 40 -9.80 -0.19 8.51
CA GLY A 40 -9.36 1.05 9.14
C GLY A 40 -7.84 1.09 9.40
N PRO A 41 -7.32 2.18 9.98
CA PRO A 41 -5.90 2.32 10.23
C PRO A 41 -5.39 1.16 11.09
N ILE A 42 -4.52 0.31 10.53
CA ILE A 42 -3.76 -0.67 11.29
C ILE A 42 -2.69 0.13 12.05
N ALA A 43 -2.93 0.34 13.35
CA ALA A 43 -2.10 1.14 14.23
C ALA A 43 -1.41 0.25 15.27
N ASN A 44 -0.22 0.66 15.70
CA ASN A 44 0.51 -0.01 16.77
C ASN A 44 -0.11 0.37 18.13
N PRO A 45 -0.75 -0.57 18.88
CA PRO A 45 -1.33 -0.28 20.20
C PRO A 45 -0.27 0.05 21.26
N PHE A 46 1.01 -0.20 21.00
CA PHE A 46 2.11 0.08 21.91
C PHE A 46 3.01 1.24 21.43
N GLU A 47 2.52 2.08 20.51
CA GLU A 47 3.30 3.23 20.03
C GLU A 47 3.81 4.10 21.18
N GLY A 48 5.11 4.40 21.16
CA GLY A 48 5.77 5.21 22.20
C GLY A 48 5.98 4.53 23.55
N ARG A 49 5.56 3.27 23.73
CA ARG A 49 5.71 2.55 25.00
C ARG A 49 7.11 1.96 25.17
N ALA A 50 7.91 2.58 26.04
CA ALA A 50 9.27 2.11 26.31
C ALA A 50 9.33 0.76 27.05
N ASP A 51 8.31 0.44 27.85
CA ASP A 51 8.25 -0.77 28.68
C ASP A 51 8.16 -2.08 27.87
N VAL A 52 7.80 -2.02 26.59
CA VAL A 52 7.70 -3.21 25.72
C VAL A 52 8.87 -3.40 24.77
N ILE A 53 9.79 -2.44 24.68
CA ILE A 53 10.86 -2.45 23.68
C ILE A 53 11.77 -3.66 23.88
N ASP A 54 12.18 -3.94 25.12
CA ASP A 54 13.11 -5.03 25.42
C ASP A 54 12.50 -6.41 25.15
N GLU A 55 11.21 -6.58 25.45
CA GLU A 55 10.49 -7.80 25.12
C GLU A 55 10.32 -7.95 23.60
N GLY A 56 9.93 -6.88 22.90
CA GLY A 56 9.84 -6.86 21.44
C GLY A 56 11.16 -7.20 20.77
N ARG A 57 12.27 -6.70 21.31
CA ARG A 57 13.63 -7.02 20.87
C ARG A 57 13.97 -8.49 21.10
N SER A 58 13.63 -9.05 22.26
CA SER A 58 13.85 -10.46 22.59
C SER A 58 13.08 -11.37 21.62
N LEU A 59 11.79 -11.10 21.43
CA LEU A 59 10.92 -11.81 20.49
C LEU A 59 11.48 -11.73 19.06
N PHE A 60 11.86 -10.53 18.61
CA PHE A 60 12.45 -10.35 17.28
C PHE A 60 13.70 -11.21 17.10
N ASN A 61 14.60 -11.21 18.08
CA ASN A 61 15.85 -11.99 18.01
C ASN A 61 15.60 -13.50 18.06
N GLN A 62 14.54 -13.94 18.73
CA GLN A 62 14.18 -15.36 18.80
C GLN A 62 13.53 -15.86 17.50
N TYR A 63 12.64 -15.07 16.89
CA TYR A 63 11.80 -15.55 15.79
C TYR A 63 12.17 -15.01 14.41
N CYS A 64 12.75 -13.82 14.32
CA CYS A 64 12.94 -13.11 13.05
C CYS A 64 14.40 -12.94 12.63
N ALA A 65 15.32 -12.88 13.60
CA ALA A 65 16.72 -12.53 13.35
C ALA A 65 17.49 -13.53 12.48
N HIS A 66 17.04 -14.78 12.36
CA HIS A 66 17.65 -15.76 11.46
C HIS A 66 17.75 -15.22 10.01
N CYS A 67 16.72 -14.54 9.54
CA CYS A 67 16.69 -13.96 8.18
C CYS A 67 16.95 -12.44 8.19
N HIS A 68 16.46 -11.73 9.21
CA HIS A 68 16.50 -10.28 9.30
C HIS A 68 17.68 -9.73 10.13
N GLY A 69 18.60 -10.60 10.55
CA GLY A 69 19.78 -10.24 11.31
C GLY A 69 19.48 -9.92 12.78
N THR A 70 20.49 -9.97 13.64
CA THR A 70 20.33 -9.61 15.05
C THR A 70 19.97 -8.12 15.18
N ASN A 71 18.98 -7.81 16.03
CA ASN A 71 18.44 -6.46 16.19
C ASN A 71 18.03 -5.79 14.87
N ALA A 72 17.48 -6.58 13.93
CA ALA A 72 17.05 -6.17 12.60
C ALA A 72 18.17 -5.70 11.66
N HIS A 73 19.43 -5.82 12.07
CA HIS A 73 20.58 -5.42 11.26
C HIS A 73 20.97 -6.54 10.29
N GLN A 74 20.54 -6.41 9.04
CA GLN A 74 20.88 -7.33 7.96
C GLN A 74 21.68 -6.60 6.88
N GLY A 75 22.74 -7.22 6.36
CA GLY A 75 23.56 -6.63 5.29
C GLY A 75 22.84 -6.60 3.94
N GLU A 76 21.89 -7.50 3.72
CA GLU A 76 21.08 -7.51 2.50
C GLU A 76 19.88 -6.55 2.62
N ARG A 77 19.94 -5.44 1.87
CA ARG A 77 18.98 -4.31 1.94
C ARG A 77 17.49 -4.69 1.89
N PRO A 78 17.02 -5.70 1.12
CA PRO A 78 15.63 -6.11 1.13
C PRO A 78 15.16 -6.74 2.45
N ARG A 79 16.09 -7.32 3.22
CA ARG A 79 15.83 -7.96 4.51
C ARG A 79 16.22 -7.11 5.72
N ASP A 80 16.94 -6.00 5.55
CA ASP A 80 17.26 -5.04 6.62
C ASP A 80 16.03 -4.24 7.05
N LEU A 81 15.45 -4.61 8.19
CA LEU A 81 14.22 -3.99 8.71
C LEU A 81 14.46 -2.65 9.41
N ARG A 82 15.71 -2.23 9.59
CA ARG A 82 16.03 -0.83 9.96
C ARG A 82 15.66 0.15 8.84
N ARG A 83 15.44 -0.36 7.62
CA ARG A 83 15.01 0.43 6.45
C ARG A 83 13.50 0.37 6.21
N LEU A 84 12.72 -0.18 7.15
CA LEU A 84 11.28 -0.38 6.98
C LEU A 84 10.55 0.97 6.79
N LYS A 85 10.76 1.92 7.69
CA LYS A 85 10.19 3.28 7.60
C LYS A 85 10.74 4.05 6.41
N LEU A 86 12.01 3.87 6.05
CA LEU A 86 12.59 4.47 4.84
C LEU A 86 11.90 4.01 3.55
N ARG A 87 11.44 2.75 3.52
CA ARG A 87 10.82 2.15 2.35
C ARG A 87 9.32 2.44 2.26
N TYR A 88 8.63 2.46 3.40
CA TYR A 88 7.16 2.47 3.42
C TYR A 88 6.54 3.67 4.15
N GLY A 89 7.34 4.53 4.80
CA GLY A 89 6.85 5.69 5.53
C GLY A 89 5.76 5.33 6.55
N SER A 90 4.64 6.06 6.50
CA SER A 90 3.46 5.84 7.36
C SER A 90 2.76 4.50 7.12
N GLN A 91 3.04 3.80 6.01
CA GLN A 91 2.47 2.49 5.74
C GLN A 91 3.23 1.36 6.44
N ALA A 92 4.37 1.64 7.06
CA ALA A 92 5.20 0.62 7.72
C ALA A 92 4.42 -0.31 8.70
N PRO A 93 3.49 0.17 9.55
CA PRO A 93 2.71 -0.69 10.44
C PRO A 93 1.83 -1.69 9.67
N ARG A 94 1.14 -1.22 8.64
CA ARG A 94 0.30 -2.06 7.76
C ARG A 94 1.14 -3.11 7.05
N ILE A 95 2.22 -2.67 6.39
CA ILE A 95 3.10 -3.57 5.63
C ILE A 95 3.74 -4.62 6.53
N PHE A 96 4.17 -4.24 7.73
CA PHE A 96 4.65 -5.19 8.72
C PHE A 96 3.57 -6.20 9.07
N TYR A 97 2.40 -5.73 9.52
CA TYR A 97 1.32 -6.59 10.00
C TYR A 97 0.84 -7.57 8.94
N GLU A 98 0.67 -7.13 7.69
CA GLU A 98 0.28 -7.99 6.58
C GLU A 98 1.37 -9.04 6.27
N ALA A 99 2.65 -8.63 6.24
CA ALA A 99 3.76 -9.53 5.94
C ALA A 99 3.95 -10.61 7.01
N VAL A 100 3.83 -10.26 8.30
CA VAL A 100 3.94 -11.26 9.39
C VAL A 100 2.68 -12.12 9.51
N SER A 101 1.51 -11.56 9.18
CA SER A 101 0.24 -12.28 9.27
C SER A 101 0.04 -13.29 8.16
N ASN A 102 0.54 -13.01 6.96
CA ASN A 102 0.36 -13.86 5.78
C ASN A 102 1.66 -14.56 5.35
N GLY A 103 2.79 -14.17 5.93
CA GLY A 103 4.11 -14.60 5.48
C GLY A 103 4.47 -14.08 4.09
N ARG A 104 5.64 -14.51 3.60
CA ARG A 104 6.08 -14.37 2.21
C ARG A 104 6.68 -15.70 1.79
N LEU A 105 5.81 -16.69 1.58
CA LEU A 105 6.20 -18.10 1.44
C LEU A 105 7.17 -18.33 0.28
N GLU A 106 6.91 -17.72 -0.88
CA GLU A 106 7.81 -17.75 -2.05
C GLU A 106 9.21 -17.16 -1.78
N LYS A 107 9.36 -16.40 -0.69
CA LYS A 107 10.62 -15.78 -0.26
C LYS A 107 11.15 -16.35 1.06
N GLY A 108 10.56 -17.44 1.54
CA GLY A 108 10.98 -18.15 2.76
C GLY A 108 10.58 -17.49 4.08
N MET A 109 9.73 -16.46 4.09
CA MET A 109 9.21 -15.88 5.34
C MET A 109 7.94 -16.63 5.78
N PRO A 110 7.93 -17.32 6.94
CA PRO A 110 6.76 -18.06 7.43
C PRO A 110 5.58 -17.17 7.83
N VAL A 111 4.44 -17.79 8.07
CA VAL A 111 3.25 -17.17 8.69
C VAL A 111 3.45 -17.12 10.21
N TRP A 112 3.40 -15.94 10.82
CA TRP A 112 3.70 -15.77 12.24
C TRP A 112 2.48 -15.50 13.13
N LYS A 113 1.36 -15.01 12.57
CA LYS A 113 0.19 -14.61 13.36
C LYS A 113 -0.39 -15.74 14.21
N SER A 114 -0.40 -16.98 13.71
CA SER A 114 -0.86 -18.15 14.48
C SER A 114 0.13 -18.63 15.54
N VAL A 115 1.40 -18.23 15.46
CA VAL A 115 2.47 -18.66 16.37
C VAL A 115 2.67 -17.68 17.51
N LEU A 116 2.69 -16.37 17.21
CA LEU A 116 3.02 -15.31 18.18
C LEU A 116 1.78 -14.58 18.72
N GLY A 117 0.65 -14.63 18.02
CA GLY A 117 -0.50 -13.80 18.35
C GLY A 117 -0.25 -12.30 18.06
N GLU A 118 -1.29 -11.49 18.18
CA GLU A 118 -1.27 -10.09 17.74
C GLU A 118 -0.40 -9.19 18.64
N ASP A 119 -0.53 -9.33 19.96
CA ASP A 119 0.21 -8.50 20.92
C ASP A 119 1.72 -8.66 20.76
N MET A 120 2.23 -9.89 20.61
CA MET A 120 3.66 -10.12 20.43
C MET A 120 4.18 -9.52 19.13
N LEU A 121 3.41 -9.59 18.05
CA LEU A 121 3.76 -8.95 16.78
C LEU A 121 3.87 -7.43 16.92
N TRP A 122 2.96 -6.80 17.68
CA TRP A 122 3.03 -5.36 17.92
C TRP A 122 4.17 -4.95 18.86
N ARG A 123 4.54 -5.78 19.85
CA ARG A 123 5.75 -5.56 20.65
C ARG A 123 7.00 -5.62 19.76
N ILE A 124 7.09 -6.60 18.86
CA ILE A 124 8.15 -6.68 17.85
C ILE A 124 8.18 -5.41 16.99
N PHE A 125 7.03 -4.96 16.47
CA PHE A 125 6.97 -3.75 15.66
C PHE A 125 7.46 -2.53 16.44
N THR A 126 7.04 -2.38 17.69
CA THR A 126 7.47 -1.29 18.58
C THR A 126 8.98 -1.27 18.74
N PHE A 127 9.62 -2.43 18.91
CA PHE A 127 11.09 -2.52 18.86
C PHE A 127 11.64 -2.06 17.51
N LEU A 128 11.08 -2.51 16.38
CA LEU A 128 11.53 -2.09 15.05
C LEU A 128 11.51 -0.58 14.88
N GLU A 129 10.54 0.13 15.45
CA GLU A 129 10.46 1.59 15.39
C GLU A 129 11.68 2.28 16.01
N THR A 130 12.34 1.65 16.98
CA THR A 130 13.51 2.20 17.69
C THR A 130 14.83 2.04 16.93
N VAL A 131 14.89 1.12 15.98
CA VAL A 131 16.13 0.75 15.26
C VAL A 131 16.14 1.25 13.81
N GLN A 132 15.21 2.14 13.44
CA GLN A 132 15.14 2.66 12.08
C GLN A 132 16.36 3.52 11.75
N THR A 133 16.90 3.33 10.54
CA THR A 133 17.94 4.22 10.00
C THR A 133 17.31 5.57 9.66
N PRO A 134 17.98 6.69 9.96
CA PRO A 134 17.52 8.01 9.51
C PRO A 134 17.32 8.06 7.98
N PRO A 135 16.36 8.86 7.50
CA PRO A 135 16.14 9.07 6.07
C PRO A 135 17.31 9.70 5.34
#